data_AF-A1TRV7-F1
#
_entry.id   AF-A1TRV7-F1
#
_cell.length_a   1.000
_cell.length_b   1.000
_cell.length_c   1.000
_cell.angle_alpha   90.00
_cell.angle_beta   90.00
_cell.angle_gamma   90.00
#
_symmetry.space_group_name_H-M   'P 1'
#
loop_
_entity.id
_entity.type
_entity.pdbx_description
1 polymer ?
#
loop_
_entity_poly.entity_id
_entity_poly.type
_entity_poly.pdbx_seq_one_letter_code
_entity_poly.pdbx_strand_id
1 'polypeptide(L)'
;MNHRALVVAVAAAYGGATWYLGQRAQAGYQDAVAELRNALGDDAVVSTDYDRGGFASKARMVLQWAPAPAQEGRPASPPRRLVVDTLVRHGPLAGARVAGAVADYRFALEGLDDEALAHLGKASAPVLTSVHHLTGSHDVHLRLPAGEAEGGDGVTLRWQEMVYDMAIGRDGRHFQGHFRGPEFGMTGIPDASAQAAAEEEEENDAGETASPEPMDRTSITVQGMEGSFDNVAIRGLWGVGTGKADFRFGRVAMSVLPAAGGDARHTLDLKNAAGTYIIDATDDTLGMTTTLNAAGRIGGIDFESVSMEERIQRISIEAIRPGAQAQDVDAMVAMAQSSGYLLQEGEFLTSAVQLQPGQLILNGKTLPLPSGAAR
;
A
#
# COMPACT_ATOMS: atom_id res chain seq x y z
N MET A 1 -50.73 -3.43 -29.51
CA MET A 1 -49.36 -2.88 -29.70
C MET A 1 -48.59 -3.89 -30.55
N ASN A 2 -48.18 -3.54 -31.77
CA ASN A 2 -47.50 -4.48 -32.67
C ASN A 2 -46.10 -4.80 -32.13
N HIS A 3 -45.70 -6.07 -32.17
CA HIS A 3 -44.41 -6.57 -31.64
C HIS A 3 -43.19 -5.74 -32.12
N ARG A 4 -43.22 -5.26 -33.36
CA ARG A 4 -42.20 -4.36 -33.93
C ARG A 4 -42.09 -3.01 -33.20
N ALA A 5 -43.21 -2.42 -32.77
CA ALA A 5 -43.22 -1.17 -32.01
C ALA A 5 -42.67 -1.35 -30.59
N LEU A 6 -42.89 -2.51 -29.98
CA LEU A 6 -42.31 -2.88 -28.69
C LEU A 6 -40.78 -3.05 -28.80
N VAL A 7 -40.30 -3.76 -29.82
CA VAL A 7 -38.85 -3.95 -30.06
C VAL A 7 -38.15 -2.60 -30.31
N VAL A 8 -38.76 -1.72 -31.11
CA VAL A 8 -38.21 -0.38 -31.36
C VAL A 8 -38.20 0.47 -30.09
N ALA A 9 -39.25 0.42 -29.27
CA ALA A 9 -39.30 1.15 -28.00
C ALA A 9 -38.25 0.65 -26.99
N VAL A 10 -38.06 -0.67 -26.88
CA VAL A 10 -37.03 -1.28 -26.02
C VAL A 10 -35.63 -0.93 -26.52
N ALA A 11 -35.39 -0.96 -27.84
CA ALA A 11 -34.11 -0.58 -28.43
C ALA A 11 -33.80 0.92 -28.23
N ALA A 12 -34.79 1.80 -28.38
CA ALA A 12 -34.64 3.23 -28.14
C ALA A 12 -34.39 3.54 -26.65
N ALA A 13 -35.11 2.87 -25.74
CA ALA A 13 -34.89 2.98 -24.30
C ALA A 13 -33.49 2.48 -23.91
N TYR A 14 -33.04 1.35 -24.48
CA TYR A 14 -31.70 0.81 -24.25
C TYR A 14 -30.61 1.75 -24.79
N GLY A 15 -30.77 2.28 -26.01
CA GLY A 15 -29.86 3.26 -26.60
C GLY A 15 -29.77 4.56 -25.80
N GLY A 16 -30.91 5.11 -25.38
CA GLY A 16 -30.99 6.30 -24.54
C GLY A 16 -30.35 6.09 -23.16
N ALA A 17 -30.63 4.97 -22.49
CA ALA A 17 -30.01 4.60 -21.23
C ALA A 17 -28.50 4.41 -21.36
N THR A 18 -28.04 3.78 -22.45
CA THR A 18 -26.61 3.58 -22.74
C THR A 18 -25.90 4.92 -22.95
N TRP A 19 -26.52 5.85 -23.69
CA TRP A 19 -25.96 7.17 -23.89
C TRP A 19 -25.91 7.99 -22.59
N TYR A 20 -26.98 7.98 -21.79
CA TYR A 20 -27.01 8.65 -20.48
C TYR A 20 -25.94 8.08 -19.53
N LEU A 21 -25.84 6.75 -19.44
CA LEU A 21 -24.83 6.09 -18.61
C LEU A 21 -23.40 6.34 -19.12
N GLY A 22 -23.20 6.48 -20.43
CA GLY A 22 -21.94 6.91 -21.01
C GLY A 22 -21.55 8.34 -20.62
N GLN A 23 -22.53 9.26 -20.54
CA GLN A 23 -22.29 10.62 -20.04
C GLN A 23 -21.93 10.62 -18.55
N ARG A 24 -22.64 9.81 -17.75
CA ARG A 24 -22.35 9.66 -16.32
C ARG A 24 -20.97 9.04 -16.07
N ALA A 25 -20.58 8.06 -16.88
CA ALA A 25 -19.25 7.46 -16.80
C ALA A 25 -18.14 8.46 -17.12
N GLN A 26 -18.33 9.29 -18.16
CA GLN A 26 -17.39 10.36 -18.50
C GLN A 26 -17.28 11.41 -17.39
N ALA A 27 -18.41 11.86 -16.83
CA ALA A 27 -18.40 12.81 -15.72
C ALA A 27 -17.70 12.22 -14.48
N GLY A 28 -18.01 10.97 -14.12
CA GLY A 28 -17.35 10.29 -13.00
C GLY A 28 -15.83 10.11 -13.20
N TYR A 29 -15.38 9.86 -14.43
CA TYR A 29 -13.95 9.85 -14.75
C TYR A 29 -13.30 11.22 -14.55
N GLN A 30 -13.95 12.29 -15.01
CA GLN A 30 -13.45 13.66 -14.84
C GLN A 30 -13.41 14.07 -13.36
N ASP A 31 -14.43 13.70 -12.58
CA ASP A 31 -14.47 13.94 -11.14
C ASP A 31 -13.33 13.19 -10.42
N ALA A 32 -13.10 11.92 -10.77
CA ALA A 32 -12.00 11.12 -10.21
C ALA A 32 -10.62 11.70 -10.56
N VAL A 33 -10.43 12.18 -11.79
CA VAL A 33 -9.20 12.88 -12.20
C VAL A 33 -9.00 14.17 -11.41
N ALA A 34 -10.08 14.94 -11.19
CA ALA A 34 -10.02 16.17 -10.41
C ALA A 34 -9.68 15.89 -8.94
N GLU A 35 -10.27 14.85 -8.34
CA GLU A 35 -9.93 14.40 -6.99
C GLU A 35 -8.47 13.93 -6.91
N LEU A 36 -7.99 13.22 -7.92
CA LEU A 36 -6.60 12.76 -7.99
C LEU A 36 -5.61 13.93 -8.10
N ARG A 37 -5.91 14.95 -8.91
CA ARG A 37 -5.09 16.19 -8.97
C ARG A 37 -5.09 16.93 -7.64
N ASN A 38 -6.25 17.03 -6.99
CA ASN A 38 -6.32 17.66 -5.66
C ASN A 38 -5.49 16.89 -4.61
N ALA A 39 -5.38 15.56 -4.74
CA ALA A 39 -4.63 14.73 -3.81
C ALA A 39 -3.11 14.69 -4.09
N LEU A 40 -2.71 14.63 -5.37
CA LEU A 40 -1.31 14.43 -5.78
C LEU A 40 -0.61 15.72 -6.25
N GLY A 41 -1.34 16.82 -6.42
CA GLY A 41 -0.87 18.05 -7.05
C GLY A 41 -1.12 18.07 -8.57
N ASP A 42 -1.28 19.27 -9.12
CA ASP A 42 -1.66 19.45 -10.53
C ASP A 42 -0.64 18.87 -11.52
N ASP A 43 0.65 18.94 -11.19
CA ASP A 43 1.75 18.47 -12.03
C ASP A 43 1.89 16.93 -12.07
N ALA A 44 1.20 16.22 -11.16
CA ALA A 44 1.26 14.76 -11.10
C ALA A 44 0.46 14.09 -12.22
N VAL A 45 -0.58 14.75 -12.76
CA VAL A 45 -1.45 14.21 -13.82
C VAL A 45 -1.16 14.93 -15.13
N VAL A 46 -0.21 14.40 -15.90
CA VAL A 46 0.37 15.08 -17.08
C VAL A 46 -0.40 14.84 -18.37
N SER A 47 -1.21 13.78 -18.46
CA SER A 47 -2.07 13.55 -19.61
C SER A 47 -3.32 12.78 -19.24
N THR A 48 -4.44 13.19 -19.84
CA THR A 48 -5.73 12.51 -19.74
C THR A 48 -6.44 12.57 -21.09
N ASP A 49 -6.68 11.41 -21.68
CA ASP A 49 -7.51 11.26 -22.87
C ASP A 49 -8.77 10.49 -22.53
N TYR A 50 -9.90 10.88 -23.12
CA TYR A 50 -11.16 10.15 -23.00
C TYR A 50 -11.88 10.15 -24.35
N ASP A 51 -11.93 9.00 -25.00
CA ASP A 51 -12.66 8.75 -26.23
C ASP A 51 -13.99 8.05 -25.92
N ARG A 52 -15.09 8.80 -26.08
CA ARG A 52 -16.44 8.31 -25.78
C ARG A 52 -17.04 7.63 -27.01
N GLY A 53 -17.24 6.32 -26.92
CA GLY A 53 -18.01 5.57 -27.89
C GLY A 53 -19.49 5.38 -27.51
N GLY A 54 -20.22 4.67 -28.38
CA GLY A 54 -21.66 4.43 -28.19
C GLY A 54 -21.99 3.48 -27.04
N PHE A 55 -21.23 2.40 -26.87
CA PHE A 55 -21.43 1.35 -25.85
C PHE A 55 -20.20 1.14 -24.95
N ALA A 56 -19.05 1.65 -25.38
CA ALA A 56 -17.82 1.59 -24.65
C ALA A 56 -17.04 2.88 -24.88
N SER A 57 -16.36 3.36 -23.85
CA SER A 57 -15.42 4.46 -23.90
C SER A 57 -14.02 3.94 -23.59
N LYS A 58 -13.00 4.61 -24.12
CA LYS A 58 -11.60 4.35 -23.80
C LYS A 58 -11.05 5.59 -23.12
N ALA A 59 -10.33 5.40 -22.03
CA ALA A 59 -9.61 6.48 -21.36
C ALA A 59 -8.15 6.09 -21.17
N ARG A 60 -7.28 7.08 -21.20
CA ARG A 60 -5.85 6.93 -20.87
C ARG A 60 -5.48 8.04 -19.90
N MET A 61 -4.84 7.67 -18.81
CA MET A 61 -4.30 8.60 -17.83
C MET A 61 -2.80 8.34 -17.67
N VAL A 62 -2.00 9.40 -17.62
CA VAL A 62 -0.57 9.33 -17.35
C VAL A 62 -0.28 10.12 -16.09
N LEU A 63 0.16 9.40 -15.07
CA LEU A 63 0.70 9.95 -13.83
C LEU A 63 2.21 10.07 -13.98
N GLN A 64 2.78 11.16 -13.49
CA GLN A 64 4.21 11.42 -13.54
C GLN A 64 4.72 11.84 -12.18
N TRP A 65 5.87 11.29 -11.79
CA TRP A 65 6.63 11.77 -10.64
C TRP A 65 7.83 12.58 -11.13
N ALA A 66 8.18 13.63 -10.40
CA ALA A 66 9.32 14.47 -10.71
C ALA A 66 10.61 13.64 -10.81
N PRO A 67 11.50 13.95 -11.77
CA PRO A 67 12.79 13.29 -11.86
C PRO A 67 13.62 13.58 -10.60
N ALA A 68 14.48 12.65 -10.20
CA ALA A 68 15.49 12.95 -9.21
C ALA A 68 16.41 14.07 -9.75
N PRO A 69 16.72 15.11 -8.96
CA PRO A 69 17.58 16.19 -9.42
C PRO A 69 18.95 15.64 -9.79
N ALA A 70 19.61 16.26 -10.77
CA ALA A 70 20.98 15.93 -11.12
C ALA A 70 21.88 16.11 -9.89
N GLN A 71 22.74 15.13 -9.65
CA GLN A 71 23.78 15.19 -8.62
C GLN A 71 25.16 15.24 -9.30
N GLU A 72 26.19 15.71 -8.59
CA GLU A 72 27.55 15.72 -9.14
C GLU A 72 27.94 14.31 -9.62
N GLY A 73 28.26 14.17 -10.91
CA GLY A 73 28.58 12.88 -11.53
C GLY A 73 27.39 11.99 -11.93
N ARG A 74 26.14 12.36 -11.61
CA ARG A 74 24.93 11.60 -12.00
C ARG A 74 23.91 12.49 -12.72
N PRO A 75 23.65 12.29 -14.02
CA PRO A 75 22.64 13.08 -14.75
C PRO A 75 21.24 12.85 -14.15
N ALA A 76 20.35 13.84 -14.32
CA ALA A 76 18.97 13.71 -13.89
C ALA A 76 18.30 12.50 -14.56
N SER A 77 17.64 11.66 -13.78
CA SER A 77 16.90 10.51 -14.29
C SER A 77 15.69 10.95 -15.11
N PRO A 78 15.24 10.18 -16.12
CA PRO A 78 13.97 10.46 -16.77
C PRO A 78 12.81 10.41 -15.77
N PRO A 79 11.73 11.19 -15.98
CA PRO A 79 10.57 11.12 -15.11
C PRO A 79 9.90 9.75 -15.24
N ARG A 80 9.65 9.12 -14.08
CA ARG A 80 8.90 7.87 -14.01
C ARG A 80 7.44 8.16 -14.26
N ARG A 81 6.79 7.31 -15.07
CA ARG A 81 5.38 7.47 -15.43
C ARG A 81 4.61 6.19 -15.19
N LEU A 82 3.41 6.34 -14.65
CA LEU A 82 2.41 5.28 -14.58
C LEU A 82 1.31 5.59 -15.59
N VAL A 83 1.18 4.71 -16.56
CA VAL A 83 0.11 4.76 -17.55
C VAL A 83 -1.03 3.87 -17.10
N VAL A 84 -2.23 4.42 -17.13
CA VAL A 84 -3.48 3.72 -16.83
C VAL A 84 -4.39 3.76 -18.04
N ASP A 85 -4.45 2.66 -18.78
CA ASP A 85 -5.39 2.46 -19.86
C ASP A 85 -6.70 1.88 -19.31
N THR A 86 -7.82 2.52 -19.61
CA THR A 86 -9.14 2.16 -19.08
C THR A 86 -10.12 1.87 -20.21
N LEU A 87 -10.77 0.71 -20.15
CA LEU A 87 -11.90 0.38 -21.02
C LEU A 87 -13.19 0.44 -20.20
N VAL A 88 -14.07 1.40 -20.50
CA VAL A 88 -15.34 1.58 -19.81
C VAL A 88 -16.48 1.09 -20.68
N ARG A 89 -17.09 -0.03 -20.33
CA ARG A 89 -18.34 -0.51 -20.94
C ARG A 89 -19.50 0.12 -20.18
N HIS A 90 -20.46 0.74 -20.86
CA HIS A 90 -21.58 1.41 -20.19
C HIS A 90 -22.92 1.06 -20.85
N GLY A 91 -24.00 1.26 -20.10
CA GLY A 91 -25.35 0.84 -20.49
C GLY A 91 -25.90 -0.20 -19.52
N PRO A 92 -27.22 -0.45 -19.52
CA PRO A 92 -27.89 -1.23 -18.47
C PRO A 92 -27.50 -2.73 -18.44
N LEU A 93 -26.72 -3.18 -19.43
CA LEU A 93 -26.11 -4.52 -19.51
C LEU A 93 -24.59 -4.42 -19.75
N ALA A 94 -23.92 -3.43 -19.15
CA ALA A 94 -22.49 -3.20 -19.29
C ALA A 94 -21.69 -4.46 -18.93
N GLY A 95 -20.78 -4.90 -19.81
CA GLY A 95 -19.95 -6.10 -19.55
C GLY A 95 -20.75 -7.39 -19.40
N ALA A 96 -21.90 -7.51 -20.08
CA ALA A 96 -22.81 -8.66 -20.01
C ALA A 96 -23.42 -8.92 -18.62
N ARG A 97 -23.53 -7.87 -17.79
CA ARG A 97 -24.17 -7.92 -16.46
C ARG A 97 -25.04 -6.67 -16.25
N VAL A 98 -26.03 -6.77 -15.36
CA VAL A 98 -26.86 -5.61 -14.98
C VAL A 98 -26.01 -4.64 -14.17
N ALA A 99 -25.55 -3.57 -14.81
CA ALA A 99 -24.73 -2.52 -14.22
C ALA A 99 -24.95 -1.21 -14.99
N GLY A 100 -24.57 -0.08 -14.40
CA GLY A 100 -24.49 1.20 -15.11
C GLY A 100 -23.23 1.29 -15.97
N ALA A 101 -22.10 0.83 -15.44
CA ALA A 101 -20.83 0.72 -16.15
C ALA A 101 -19.94 -0.38 -15.56
N VAL A 102 -19.03 -0.89 -16.37
CA VAL A 102 -17.91 -1.75 -15.96
C VAL A 102 -16.64 -1.15 -16.54
N ALA A 103 -15.68 -0.81 -15.69
CA ALA A 103 -14.40 -0.24 -16.07
C ALA A 103 -13.29 -1.25 -15.79
N ASP A 104 -12.53 -1.62 -16.82
CA ASP A 104 -11.33 -2.44 -16.70
C ASP A 104 -10.11 -1.54 -16.84
N TYR A 105 -9.19 -1.60 -15.88
CA TYR A 105 -7.97 -0.79 -15.85
C TYR A 105 -6.74 -1.66 -16.06
N ARG A 106 -5.80 -1.16 -16.86
CA ARG A 106 -4.51 -1.78 -17.17
C ARG A 106 -3.41 -0.78 -16.88
N PHE A 107 -2.38 -1.26 -16.19
CA PHE A 107 -1.28 -0.44 -15.70
C PHE A 107 -0.01 -0.77 -16.47
N ALA A 108 0.77 0.25 -16.78
CA ALA A 108 2.11 0.12 -17.35
C ALA A 108 3.03 1.17 -16.76
N LEU A 109 4.31 0.83 -16.62
CA LEU A 109 5.35 1.78 -16.21
C LEU A 109 6.15 2.22 -17.43
N GLU A 110 6.40 3.51 -17.54
CA GLU A 110 7.26 4.13 -18.55
C GLU A 110 8.35 4.96 -17.86
N GLY A 111 9.48 5.16 -18.55
CA GLY A 111 10.60 5.95 -18.01
C GLY A 111 11.47 5.20 -16.99
N LEU A 112 11.34 3.87 -16.91
CA LEU A 112 12.33 3.00 -16.29
C LEU A 112 13.44 2.70 -17.31
N ASP A 113 14.68 2.61 -16.85
CA ASP A 113 15.79 2.13 -17.67
C ASP A 113 15.70 0.61 -17.90
N ASP A 114 16.53 0.09 -18.81
CA ASP A 114 16.52 -1.32 -19.21
C ASP A 114 16.86 -2.26 -18.04
N GLU A 115 17.67 -1.80 -17.10
CA GLU A 115 18.06 -2.56 -15.89
C GLU A 115 16.87 -2.69 -14.93
N ALA A 116 16.21 -1.59 -14.59
CA ALA A 116 15.01 -1.58 -13.76
C ALA A 116 13.85 -2.36 -14.40
N LEU A 117 13.72 -2.35 -15.72
CA LEU A 117 12.75 -3.17 -16.44
C LEU A 117 13.10 -4.67 -16.36
N ALA A 118 14.38 -5.03 -16.50
CA ALA A 118 14.83 -6.41 -16.39
C ALA A 118 14.53 -6.99 -15.00
N HIS A 119 14.72 -6.20 -13.94
CA HIS A 119 14.38 -6.55 -12.57
C HIS A 119 12.90 -6.90 -12.37
N LEU A 120 12.00 -6.33 -13.17
CA LEU A 120 10.56 -6.60 -13.15
C LEU A 120 10.13 -7.65 -14.20
N GLY A 121 11.06 -8.29 -14.91
CA GLY A 121 10.75 -9.18 -16.04
C GLY A 121 9.91 -10.41 -15.69
N LYS A 122 9.86 -10.79 -14.41
CA LYS A 122 9.02 -11.88 -13.87
C LYS A 122 7.74 -11.37 -13.19
N ALA A 123 7.52 -10.07 -13.16
CA ALA A 123 6.32 -9.44 -12.61
C ALA A 123 5.30 -9.16 -13.71
N SER A 124 4.02 -9.28 -13.38
CA SER A 124 2.92 -8.83 -14.23
C SER A 124 2.25 -7.62 -13.62
N ALA A 125 1.81 -6.70 -14.47
CA ALA A 125 1.05 -5.54 -14.03
C ALA A 125 -0.24 -5.96 -13.28
N PRO A 126 -0.66 -5.19 -12.26
CA PRO A 126 -1.92 -5.41 -11.60
C PRO A 126 -3.10 -5.26 -12.58
N VAL A 127 -4.23 -5.85 -12.21
CA VAL A 127 -5.49 -5.73 -12.95
C VAL A 127 -6.55 -5.25 -12.00
N LEU A 128 -7.26 -4.21 -12.38
CA LEU A 128 -8.34 -3.64 -11.60
C LEU A 128 -9.61 -3.66 -12.45
N THR A 129 -10.71 -4.09 -11.86
CA THR A 129 -12.05 -3.99 -12.46
C THR A 129 -12.97 -3.27 -11.47
N SER A 130 -13.66 -2.24 -11.94
CA SER A 130 -14.72 -1.55 -11.20
C SER A 130 -16.06 -1.82 -11.85
N VAL A 131 -17.07 -2.15 -11.04
CA VAL A 131 -18.46 -2.34 -11.45
C VAL A 131 -19.31 -1.27 -10.81
N HIS A 132 -19.85 -0.37 -11.62
CA HIS A 132 -20.74 0.67 -11.17
C HIS A 132 -22.19 0.20 -11.29
N HIS A 133 -22.87 -0.01 -10.16
CA HIS A 133 -24.25 -0.47 -10.15
C HIS A 133 -25.24 0.63 -10.53
N LEU A 134 -26.41 0.24 -11.04
CA LEU A 134 -27.49 1.18 -11.36
C LEU A 134 -28.04 1.91 -10.12
N THR A 135 -27.81 1.36 -8.93
CA THR A 135 -28.16 1.95 -7.63
C THR A 135 -27.21 3.07 -7.20
N GLY A 136 -26.05 3.19 -7.84
CA GLY A 136 -24.99 4.14 -7.52
C GLY A 136 -23.93 3.64 -6.53
N SER A 137 -24.03 2.40 -6.01
CA SER A 137 -22.92 1.72 -5.33
C SER A 137 -21.94 1.15 -6.36
N HIS A 138 -20.67 0.96 -5.98
CA HIS A 138 -19.66 0.40 -6.88
C HIS A 138 -18.88 -0.72 -6.20
N ASP A 139 -18.50 -1.76 -6.94
CA ASP A 139 -17.58 -2.79 -6.47
C ASP A 139 -16.25 -2.67 -7.21
N VAL A 140 -15.16 -2.96 -6.52
CA VAL A 140 -13.80 -2.87 -7.00
C VAL A 140 -13.11 -4.21 -6.73
N HIS A 141 -12.50 -4.79 -7.76
CA HIS A 141 -11.70 -5.99 -7.67
C HIS A 141 -10.30 -5.69 -8.21
N LEU A 142 -9.31 -5.65 -7.31
CA LEU A 142 -7.89 -5.49 -7.64
C LEU A 142 -7.19 -6.84 -7.47
N ARG A 143 -6.43 -7.22 -8.48
CA ARG A 143 -5.60 -8.42 -8.47
C ARG A 143 -4.19 -8.07 -8.88
N LEU A 144 -3.23 -8.37 -8.01
CA LEU A 144 -1.81 -8.34 -8.31
C LEU A 144 -1.36 -9.79 -8.58
N PRO A 145 -1.11 -10.17 -9.84
CA PRO A 145 -0.69 -11.53 -10.17
C PRO A 145 0.61 -11.89 -9.45
N ALA A 146 0.82 -13.19 -9.22
CA ALA A 146 2.09 -13.69 -8.68
C ALA A 146 3.27 -13.19 -9.52
N GLY A 147 4.37 -12.89 -8.85
CA GLY A 147 5.52 -12.32 -9.50
C GLY A 147 6.76 -12.35 -8.64
N GLU A 148 7.86 -11.98 -9.29
CA GLU A 148 9.17 -11.84 -8.68
C GLU A 148 9.80 -10.57 -9.23
N ALA A 149 10.47 -9.85 -8.34
CA ALA A 149 11.31 -8.72 -8.71
C ALA A 149 12.68 -8.91 -8.08
N GLU A 150 13.71 -8.64 -8.86
CA GLU A 150 15.08 -8.59 -8.37
C GLU A 150 15.37 -7.14 -7.97
N GLY A 151 15.93 -6.92 -6.78
CA GLY A 151 16.43 -5.62 -6.36
C GLY A 151 17.93 -5.50 -6.66
N GLY A 152 18.48 -4.32 -6.43
CA GLY A 152 19.93 -4.14 -6.35
C GLY A 152 20.55 -5.03 -5.25
N ASP A 153 21.85 -5.28 -5.37
CA ASP A 153 22.66 -5.94 -4.33
C ASP A 153 22.22 -7.35 -3.92
N GLY A 154 21.59 -8.08 -4.84
CA GLY A 154 21.17 -9.48 -4.62
C GLY A 154 19.88 -9.64 -3.81
N VAL A 155 19.14 -8.55 -3.57
CA VAL A 155 17.81 -8.60 -2.97
C VAL A 155 16.83 -9.24 -3.95
N THR A 156 15.95 -10.12 -3.48
CA THR A 156 14.88 -10.69 -4.29
C THR A 156 13.55 -10.58 -3.55
N LEU A 157 12.56 -9.99 -4.23
CA LEU A 157 11.17 -9.93 -3.79
C LEU A 157 10.34 -10.96 -4.55
N ARG A 158 9.51 -11.70 -3.83
CA ARG A 158 8.59 -12.69 -4.38
C ARG A 158 7.23 -12.55 -3.74
N TRP A 159 6.18 -12.70 -4.53
CA TRP A 159 4.82 -12.72 -4.02
C TRP A 159 3.96 -13.69 -4.81
N GLN A 160 3.01 -14.29 -4.09
CA GLN A 160 1.89 -14.98 -4.71
C GLN A 160 0.78 -13.99 -5.05
N GLU A 161 -0.20 -14.45 -5.84
CA GLU A 161 -1.31 -13.59 -6.24
C GLU A 161 -2.00 -12.97 -5.03
N MET A 162 -2.08 -11.63 -5.03
CA MET A 162 -2.80 -10.87 -4.02
C MET A 162 -4.10 -10.35 -4.60
N VAL A 163 -5.17 -10.45 -3.82
CA VAL A 163 -6.51 -10.03 -4.21
C VAL A 163 -7.05 -9.06 -3.16
N TYR A 164 -7.65 -7.98 -3.64
CA TYR A 164 -8.32 -6.98 -2.83
C TYR A 164 -9.68 -6.67 -3.45
N ASP A 165 -10.74 -6.91 -2.68
CA ASP A 165 -12.12 -6.64 -3.07
C ASP A 165 -12.69 -5.55 -2.16
N MET A 166 -13.41 -4.60 -2.75
CA MET A 166 -13.98 -3.47 -2.03
C MET A 166 -15.32 -3.06 -2.62
N ALA A 167 -16.34 -2.96 -1.76
CA ALA A 167 -17.62 -2.34 -2.06
C ALA A 167 -17.63 -0.89 -1.57
N ILE A 168 -18.09 0.01 -2.42
CA ILE A 168 -18.26 1.43 -2.16
C ILE A 168 -19.76 1.72 -2.11
N GLY A 169 -20.22 2.26 -0.98
CA GLY A 169 -21.60 2.66 -0.77
C GLY A 169 -22.07 3.73 -1.76
N ARG A 170 -23.39 3.87 -1.92
CA ARG A 170 -24.00 4.89 -2.80
C ARG A 170 -23.59 6.32 -2.46
N ASP A 171 -23.27 6.57 -1.20
CA ASP A 171 -22.82 7.87 -0.73
C ASP A 171 -21.35 8.17 -1.09
N GLY A 172 -20.63 7.19 -1.66
CA GLY A 172 -19.23 7.31 -2.07
C GLY A 172 -18.24 7.38 -0.90
N ARG A 173 -18.70 7.17 0.35
CA ARG A 173 -17.87 7.36 1.54
C ARG A 173 -17.76 6.13 2.42
N HIS A 174 -18.71 5.20 2.36
CA HIS A 174 -18.59 3.93 3.07
C HIS A 174 -17.89 2.91 2.19
N PHE A 175 -16.86 2.27 2.72
CA PHE A 175 -16.04 1.27 2.06
C PHE A 175 -16.01 0.02 2.92
N GLN A 176 -16.40 -1.10 2.35
CA GLN A 176 -16.25 -2.40 2.97
C GLN A 176 -15.41 -3.28 2.06
N GLY A 177 -14.51 -4.09 2.59
CA GLY A 177 -13.74 -4.97 1.73
C GLY A 177 -13.01 -6.08 2.46
N HIS A 178 -12.32 -6.88 1.67
CA HIS A 178 -11.45 -7.92 2.16
C HIS A 178 -10.23 -8.05 1.26
N PHE A 179 -9.13 -8.50 1.85
CA PHE A 179 -7.90 -8.76 1.13
C PHE A 179 -7.35 -10.14 1.46
N ARG A 180 -6.58 -10.69 0.53
CA ARG A 180 -5.88 -11.96 0.69
C ARG A 180 -4.55 -11.93 -0.04
N GLY A 181 -3.50 -12.38 0.65
CA GLY A 181 -2.16 -12.59 0.13
C GLY A 181 -1.60 -13.90 0.66
N PRO A 182 -1.47 -14.96 -0.16
CA PRO A 182 -0.99 -16.25 0.32
C PRO A 182 0.45 -16.19 0.85
N GLU A 183 1.33 -15.50 0.13
CA GLU A 183 2.73 -15.38 0.51
C GLU A 183 3.37 -14.12 -0.09
N PHE A 184 4.20 -13.48 0.71
CA PHE A 184 5.12 -12.41 0.32
C PHE A 184 6.47 -12.71 0.97
N GLY A 185 7.55 -12.59 0.21
CA GLY A 185 8.90 -12.84 0.67
C GLY A 185 9.87 -11.81 0.11
N MET A 186 10.79 -11.34 0.95
CA MET A 186 11.93 -10.52 0.58
C MET A 186 13.18 -11.19 1.13
N THR A 187 14.15 -11.48 0.27
CA THR A 187 15.35 -12.26 0.61
C THR A 187 16.59 -11.54 0.15
N GLY A 188 17.74 -11.84 0.74
CA GLY A 188 19.02 -11.25 0.32
C GLY A 188 19.25 -9.81 0.81
N ILE A 189 18.47 -9.32 1.76
CA ILE A 189 18.60 -7.95 2.31
C ILE A 189 19.96 -7.84 3.02
N PRO A 190 20.88 -6.96 2.58
CA PRO A 190 22.15 -6.77 3.28
C PRO A 190 21.93 -6.16 4.67
N ASP A 191 22.79 -6.50 5.62
CA ASP A 191 22.80 -5.84 6.93
C ASP A 191 23.29 -4.39 6.77
N ALA A 192 22.39 -3.42 6.99
CA ALA A 192 22.65 -1.99 6.82
C ALA A 192 23.80 -1.48 7.70
N SER A 193 24.02 -2.09 8.87
CA SER A 193 25.11 -1.69 9.78
C SER A 193 26.49 -2.08 9.24
N ALA A 194 26.58 -3.24 8.58
CA ALA A 194 27.79 -3.64 7.87
C ALA A 194 27.94 -2.90 6.53
N GLN A 195 26.83 -2.49 5.89
CA GLN A 195 26.85 -1.74 4.63
C GLN A 195 27.41 -0.33 4.84
N ALA A 196 26.95 0.36 5.88
CA ALA A 196 27.46 1.67 6.25
C ALA A 196 28.96 1.64 6.62
N ALA A 197 29.41 0.59 7.34
CA ALA A 197 30.83 0.44 7.68
C ALA A 197 31.72 0.16 6.45
N ALA A 198 31.23 -0.62 5.48
CA ALA A 198 31.95 -0.89 4.24
C ALA A 198 32.04 0.35 3.33
N GLU A 199 30.97 1.16 3.26
CA GLU A 199 30.96 2.43 2.51
C GLU A 199 31.91 3.48 3.14
N GLU A 200 32.02 3.53 4.47
CA GLU A 200 32.98 4.39 5.19
C GLU A 200 34.46 3.95 4.96
N GLU A 201 34.73 2.65 4.76
CA GLU A 201 36.07 2.16 4.44
C GLU A 201 36.46 2.43 2.98
N GLU A 202 35.55 2.27 2.02
CA GLU A 202 35.78 2.57 0.60
C GLU A 202 36.07 4.08 0.34
N GLU A 203 35.47 4.99 1.11
CA GLU A 203 35.72 6.43 0.99
C GLU A 203 37.12 6.84 1.50
N ASN A 204 37.71 6.03 2.39
CA ASN A 204 39.02 6.27 2.98
C ASN A 204 40.18 5.60 2.23
N ASP A 205 39.94 4.56 1.44
CA ASP A 205 40.96 3.86 0.65
C ASP A 205 40.79 4.11 -0.86
N ALA A 206 41.22 5.30 -1.31
CA ALA A 206 41.37 5.62 -2.73
C ALA A 206 42.56 4.87 -3.36
N GLY A 207 42.54 3.53 -3.34
CA GLY A 207 43.73 2.78 -3.66
C GLY A 207 43.66 1.26 -3.80
N GLU A 208 42.52 0.57 -3.64
CA GLU A 208 42.47 -0.85 -4.02
C GLU A 208 41.03 -1.28 -4.32
N THR A 209 40.81 -1.98 -5.43
CA THR A 209 39.52 -2.60 -5.75
C THR A 209 39.33 -3.84 -4.89
N ALA A 210 39.12 -3.65 -3.60
CA ALA A 210 38.71 -4.71 -2.69
C ALA A 210 37.30 -5.16 -3.09
N SER A 211 37.11 -6.47 -3.28
CA SER A 211 35.75 -7.01 -3.41
C SER A 211 35.04 -6.84 -2.06
N PRO A 212 33.78 -6.39 -2.03
CA PRO A 212 33.07 -6.14 -0.78
C PRO A 212 33.09 -7.42 0.08
N GLU A 213 33.43 -7.28 1.37
CA GLU A 213 33.44 -8.41 2.29
C GLU A 213 32.08 -9.11 2.29
N PRO A 214 32.02 -10.46 2.35
CA PRO A 214 30.76 -11.17 2.37
C PRO A 214 29.96 -10.79 3.63
N MET A 215 28.71 -10.39 3.43
CA MET A 215 27.82 -9.87 4.48
C MET A 215 26.67 -10.83 4.79
N ASP A 216 26.21 -10.82 6.03
CA ASP A 216 25.01 -11.52 6.45
C ASP A 216 23.79 -11.05 5.65
N ARG A 217 22.90 -11.98 5.30
CA ARG A 217 21.72 -11.70 4.46
C ARG A 217 20.43 -11.98 5.19
N THR A 218 19.59 -10.96 5.33
CA THR A 218 18.29 -11.06 5.97
C THR A 218 17.21 -11.48 4.96
N SER A 219 16.29 -12.32 5.43
CA SER A 219 15.09 -12.72 4.72
C SER A 219 13.85 -12.53 5.59
N ILE A 220 12.81 -11.94 5.01
CA ILE A 220 11.50 -11.68 5.62
C ILE A 220 10.46 -12.43 4.80
N THR A 221 9.62 -13.21 5.47
CA THR A 221 8.51 -13.94 4.82
C THR A 221 7.22 -13.74 5.61
N VAL A 222 6.15 -13.43 4.90
CA VAL A 222 4.79 -13.29 5.42
C VAL A 222 3.90 -14.27 4.67
N GLN A 223 3.18 -15.11 5.40
CA GLN A 223 2.32 -16.16 4.86
C GLN A 223 0.90 -16.06 5.41
N GLY A 224 -0.07 -16.39 4.57
CA GLY A 224 -1.49 -16.46 4.95
C GLY A 224 -2.05 -15.12 5.41
N MET A 225 -1.73 -14.05 4.69
CA MET A 225 -2.28 -12.72 4.94
C MET A 225 -3.73 -12.67 4.49
N GLU A 226 -4.64 -12.30 5.38
CA GLU A 226 -6.04 -12.03 5.06
C GLU A 226 -6.63 -11.01 6.04
N GLY A 227 -7.70 -10.35 5.63
CA GLY A 227 -8.40 -9.43 6.52
C GLY A 227 -9.63 -8.82 5.88
N SER A 228 -10.41 -8.14 6.70
CA SER A 228 -11.60 -7.41 6.28
C SER A 228 -11.63 -6.02 6.91
N PHE A 229 -12.32 -5.08 6.27
CA PHE A 229 -12.47 -3.73 6.79
C PHE A 229 -13.84 -3.15 6.47
N ASP A 230 -14.25 -2.19 7.30
CA ASP A 230 -15.45 -1.38 7.17
C ASP A 230 -15.11 0.03 7.65
N ASN A 231 -14.99 0.95 6.70
CA ASN A 231 -14.45 2.29 6.88
C ASN A 231 -15.33 3.36 6.24
N VAL A 232 -15.26 4.57 6.78
CA VAL A 232 -15.87 5.78 6.24
C VAL A 232 -14.77 6.77 5.90
N ALA A 233 -14.62 7.16 4.64
CA ALA A 233 -13.56 8.09 4.23
C ALA A 233 -13.66 9.43 4.95
N ILE A 234 -12.49 9.95 5.32
CA ILE A 234 -12.34 11.31 5.81
C ILE A 234 -12.01 12.21 4.62
N ARG A 235 -12.80 13.27 4.45
CA ARG A 235 -12.63 14.20 3.33
C ARG A 235 -11.22 14.80 3.33
N GLY A 236 -10.53 14.68 2.21
CA GLY A 236 -9.17 15.21 2.02
C GLY A 236 -8.05 14.30 2.54
N LEU A 237 -8.38 13.13 3.10
CA LEU A 237 -7.40 12.11 3.47
C LEU A 237 -7.61 10.87 2.62
N TRP A 238 -6.80 10.72 1.58
CA TRP A 238 -6.87 9.57 0.69
C TRP A 238 -6.40 8.30 1.42
N GLY A 239 -7.17 7.22 1.32
CA GLY A 239 -6.83 5.92 1.93
C GLY A 239 -7.02 5.83 3.45
N VAL A 240 -7.43 6.91 4.12
CA VAL A 240 -7.68 6.94 5.57
C VAL A 240 -9.16 7.18 5.84
N GLY A 241 -9.77 6.27 6.60
CA GLY A 241 -11.17 6.36 7.01
C GLY A 241 -11.36 5.98 8.47
N THR A 242 -12.39 6.52 9.13
CA THR A 242 -12.79 6.02 10.45
C THR A 242 -13.50 4.69 10.28
N GLY A 243 -13.26 3.74 11.17
CA GLY A 243 -13.85 2.43 11.05
C GLY A 243 -13.00 1.36 11.71
N LYS A 244 -13.21 0.12 11.28
CA LYS A 244 -12.57 -1.05 11.84
C LYS A 244 -12.05 -1.97 10.75
N ALA A 245 -10.95 -2.63 11.03
CA ALA A 245 -10.44 -3.74 10.25
C ALA A 245 -10.04 -4.90 11.17
N ASP A 246 -10.17 -6.11 10.64
CA ASP A 246 -9.54 -7.31 11.19
C ASP A 246 -8.50 -7.82 10.20
N PHE A 247 -7.44 -8.41 10.73
CA PHE A 247 -6.40 -8.99 9.92
C PHE A 247 -5.80 -10.22 10.59
N ARG A 248 -5.27 -11.12 9.76
CA ARG A 248 -4.60 -12.34 10.16
C ARG A 248 -3.39 -12.59 9.27
N PHE A 249 -2.36 -13.16 9.87
CA PHE A 249 -1.20 -13.74 9.20
C PHE A 249 -0.99 -15.16 9.73
N GLY A 250 -0.90 -16.13 8.82
CA GLY A 250 -0.57 -17.52 9.16
C GLY A 250 0.82 -17.63 9.79
N ARG A 251 1.82 -16.94 9.20
CA ARG A 251 3.19 -16.88 9.72
C ARG A 251 3.90 -15.59 9.29
N VAL A 252 4.68 -15.02 10.20
CA VAL A 252 5.62 -13.93 9.93
C VAL A 252 6.98 -14.39 10.44
N ALA A 253 7.94 -14.53 9.53
CA ALA A 253 9.27 -15.00 9.89
C ALA A 253 10.35 -14.07 9.34
N MET A 254 11.39 -13.89 10.14
CA MET A 254 12.63 -13.20 9.78
C MET A 254 13.80 -14.14 10.09
N SER A 255 14.74 -14.22 9.17
CA SER A 255 15.94 -15.04 9.33
C SER A 255 17.16 -14.35 8.76
N VAL A 256 18.32 -14.67 9.31
CA VAL A 256 19.62 -14.19 8.85
C VAL A 256 20.42 -15.38 8.36
N LEU A 257 20.92 -15.30 7.12
CA LEU A 257 21.86 -16.24 6.55
C LEU A 257 23.28 -15.70 6.75
N PRO A 258 24.15 -16.41 7.49
CA PRO A 258 25.50 -15.93 7.76
C PRO A 258 26.39 -15.87 6.51
N ALA A 259 27.22 -14.83 6.41
CA ALA A 259 28.21 -14.64 5.36
C ALA A 259 29.21 -15.80 5.26
N ALA A 260 29.65 -16.31 6.41
CA ALA A 260 30.61 -17.41 6.52
C ALA A 260 30.06 -18.77 6.03
N GLY A 261 28.80 -18.81 5.59
CA GLY A 261 28.07 -20.03 5.27
C GLY A 261 27.51 -20.72 6.52
N GLY A 262 26.45 -21.52 6.32
CA GLY A 262 25.75 -22.21 7.40
C GLY A 262 24.23 -22.14 7.24
N ASP A 263 23.51 -22.65 8.24
CA ASP A 263 22.06 -22.63 8.25
C ASP A 263 21.51 -21.24 8.58
N ALA A 264 20.35 -20.91 7.99
CA ALA A 264 19.65 -19.66 8.31
C ALA A 264 19.20 -19.65 9.79
N ARG A 265 19.54 -18.59 10.50
CA ARG A 265 19.15 -18.38 11.89
C ARG A 265 17.89 -17.52 11.94
N HIS A 266 16.78 -18.10 12.41
CA HIS A 266 15.55 -17.35 12.64
C HIS A 266 15.72 -16.36 13.81
N THR A 267 15.41 -15.10 13.55
CA THR A 267 15.36 -14.02 14.55
C THR A 267 13.91 -13.70 14.94
N LEU A 268 12.96 -14.05 14.07
CA LEU A 268 11.52 -13.94 14.31
C LEU A 268 10.83 -15.13 13.64
N ASP A 269 9.88 -15.76 14.32
CA ASP A 269 8.96 -16.73 13.74
C ASP A 269 7.65 -16.71 14.52
N LEU A 270 6.77 -15.80 14.15
CA LEU A 270 5.43 -15.66 14.71
C LEU A 270 4.42 -16.43 13.86
N LYS A 271 3.47 -17.08 14.50
CA LYS A 271 2.44 -17.91 13.90
C LYS A 271 1.07 -17.48 14.40
N ASN A 272 0.06 -17.67 13.53
CA ASN A 272 -1.34 -17.39 13.84
C ASN A 272 -1.56 -15.97 14.37
N ALA A 273 -0.81 -15.01 13.84
CA ALA A 273 -0.94 -13.61 14.20
C ALA A 273 -2.32 -13.12 13.75
N ALA A 274 -3.08 -12.52 14.67
CA ALA A 274 -4.42 -12.01 14.40
C ALA A 274 -4.66 -10.75 15.21
N GLY A 275 -5.31 -9.78 14.60
CA GLY A 275 -5.45 -8.47 15.18
C GLY A 275 -6.66 -7.72 14.68
N THR A 276 -6.91 -6.60 15.35
CA THR A 276 -7.91 -5.62 14.94
C THR A 276 -7.26 -4.26 14.85
N TYR A 277 -7.82 -3.42 14.00
CA TYR A 277 -7.41 -2.05 13.83
C TYR A 277 -8.65 -1.17 13.84
N ILE A 278 -8.65 -0.10 14.64
CA ILE A 278 -9.78 0.82 14.76
C ILE A 278 -9.25 2.23 14.58
N ILE A 279 -9.85 2.99 13.67
CA ILE A 279 -9.65 4.44 13.56
C ILE A 279 -10.93 5.13 14.00
N ASP A 280 -10.81 6.01 14.98
CA ASP A 280 -11.86 6.93 15.38
C ASP A 280 -11.45 8.37 15.07
N ALA A 281 -12.41 9.23 14.77
CA ALA A 281 -12.17 10.67 14.69
C ALA A 281 -12.96 11.37 15.79
N THR A 282 -12.31 12.32 16.47
CA THR A 282 -12.96 13.22 17.42
C THR A 282 -12.49 14.63 17.10
N ASP A 283 -13.46 15.50 16.77
CA ASP A 283 -13.22 16.87 16.31
C ASP A 283 -12.26 16.93 15.11
N ASP A 284 -11.07 17.51 15.29
CA ASP A 284 -10.00 17.67 14.30
C ASP A 284 -8.87 16.64 14.47
N THR A 285 -9.08 15.60 15.28
CA THR A 285 -8.06 14.59 15.56
C THR A 285 -8.49 13.15 15.28
N LEU A 286 -7.51 12.30 15.01
CA LEU A 286 -7.67 10.85 14.89
C LEU A 286 -7.14 10.11 16.12
N GLY A 287 -7.84 9.04 16.47
CA GLY A 287 -7.38 7.97 17.33
C GLY A 287 -7.24 6.69 16.53
N MET A 288 -6.24 5.89 16.86
CA MET A 288 -5.91 4.63 16.24
C MET A 288 -5.66 3.60 17.34
N THR A 289 -6.33 2.46 17.28
CA THR A 289 -6.10 1.34 18.20
C THR A 289 -5.82 0.09 17.41
N THR A 290 -4.65 -0.51 17.59
CA THR A 290 -4.26 -1.78 17.00
C THR A 290 -4.16 -2.81 18.11
N THR A 291 -4.80 -3.97 17.93
CA THR A 291 -4.54 -5.15 18.76
C THR A 291 -3.90 -6.23 17.90
N LEU A 292 -3.01 -7.01 18.49
CA LEU A 292 -2.36 -8.14 17.85
C LEU A 292 -2.18 -9.26 18.88
N ASN A 293 -2.48 -10.48 18.48
CA ASN A 293 -2.20 -11.69 19.23
C ASN A 293 -1.49 -12.68 18.31
N ALA A 294 -0.39 -13.27 18.75
CA ALA A 294 0.37 -14.26 18.01
C ALA A 294 0.98 -15.28 18.98
N ALA A 295 1.62 -16.31 18.46
CA ALA A 295 2.47 -17.22 19.22
C ALA A 295 3.75 -17.49 18.43
N GLY A 296 4.82 -17.92 19.08
CA GLY A 296 6.03 -18.34 18.39
C GLY A 296 7.30 -17.72 18.96
N ARG A 297 8.32 -17.58 18.12
CA ARG A 297 9.68 -17.30 18.55
C ARG A 297 10.10 -15.87 18.24
N ILE A 298 10.73 -15.23 19.22
CA ILE A 298 11.45 -13.96 19.04
C ILE A 298 12.87 -14.14 19.58
N GLY A 299 13.86 -13.99 18.72
CA GLY A 299 15.24 -14.34 19.01
C GLY A 299 15.37 -15.81 19.42
N GLY A 300 15.95 -16.05 20.59
CA GLY A 300 16.11 -17.41 21.15
C GLY A 300 14.97 -17.87 22.07
N ILE A 301 13.87 -17.10 22.19
CA ILE A 301 12.82 -17.34 23.17
C ILE A 301 11.53 -17.75 22.45
N ASP A 302 10.94 -18.86 22.87
CA ASP A 302 9.64 -19.33 22.43
C ASP A 302 8.53 -18.82 23.37
N PHE A 303 7.46 -18.26 22.79
CA PHE A 303 6.30 -17.72 23.49
C PHE A 303 5.05 -18.51 23.12
N GLU A 304 4.31 -18.98 24.12
CA GLU A 304 2.98 -19.58 23.93
C GLU A 304 1.95 -18.55 23.44
N SER A 305 2.10 -17.29 23.87
CA SER A 305 1.32 -16.16 23.39
C SER A 305 2.11 -14.86 23.49
N VAL A 306 1.98 -14.02 22.47
CA VAL A 306 2.45 -12.64 22.42
C VAL A 306 1.24 -11.77 22.08
N SER A 307 0.94 -10.81 22.94
CA SER A 307 -0.15 -9.86 22.72
C SER A 307 0.40 -8.44 22.73
N MET A 308 -0.11 -7.61 21.83
CA MET A 308 0.21 -6.21 21.71
C MET A 308 -1.08 -5.41 21.58
N GLU A 309 -1.16 -4.33 22.33
CA GLU A 309 -2.14 -3.27 22.12
C GLU A 309 -1.38 -1.97 21.93
N GLU A 310 -1.60 -1.34 20.78
CA GLU A 310 -1.04 -0.04 20.44
C GLU A 310 -2.19 0.95 20.35
N ARG A 311 -2.08 2.07 21.05
CA ARG A 311 -3.07 3.14 21.03
C ARG A 311 -2.39 4.47 20.74
N ILE A 312 -2.62 5.00 19.55
CA ILE A 312 -2.17 6.33 19.14
C ILE A 312 -3.39 7.26 19.18
N GLN A 313 -3.27 8.44 19.76
CA GLN A 313 -4.39 9.37 19.87
C GLN A 313 -3.98 10.79 19.55
N ARG A 314 -4.98 11.60 19.21
CA ARG A 314 -4.85 13.05 19.00
C ARG A 314 -3.93 13.39 17.83
N ILE A 315 -3.91 12.55 16.80
CA ILE A 315 -3.22 12.85 15.54
C ILE A 315 -4.01 13.96 14.85
N SER A 316 -3.41 15.12 14.63
CA SER A 316 -4.08 16.21 13.90
C SER A 316 -4.42 15.77 12.48
N ILE A 317 -5.69 15.90 12.08
CA ILE A 317 -6.16 15.61 10.71
C ILE A 317 -5.48 16.54 9.71
N GLU A 318 -5.24 17.80 10.08
CA GLU A 318 -4.59 18.77 9.20
C GLU A 318 -3.12 18.40 8.93
N ALA A 319 -2.41 17.89 9.94
CA ALA A 319 -0.99 17.53 9.82
C ALA A 319 -0.73 16.33 8.90
N ILE A 320 -1.74 15.50 8.65
CA ILE A 320 -1.62 14.31 7.78
C ILE A 320 -2.26 14.52 6.40
N ARG A 321 -2.73 15.75 6.09
CA ARG A 321 -3.23 16.07 4.75
C ARG A 321 -2.07 16.18 3.76
N PRO A 322 -2.29 15.74 2.51
CA PRO A 322 -1.37 16.06 1.42
C PRO A 322 -1.17 17.58 1.35
N GLY A 323 0.09 18.03 1.46
CA GLY A 323 0.45 19.46 1.49
C GLY A 323 0.63 20.08 2.88
N ALA A 324 0.55 19.30 3.97
CA ALA A 324 0.95 19.76 5.30
C ALA A 324 2.39 20.31 5.28
N GLN A 325 2.63 21.43 5.97
CA GLN A 325 3.95 22.07 5.97
C GLN A 325 4.90 21.24 6.84
N ALA A 326 6.20 21.25 6.52
CA ALA A 326 7.22 20.56 7.30
C ALA A 326 7.12 20.87 8.81
N GLN A 327 6.73 22.10 9.16
CA GLN A 327 6.50 22.55 10.54
C GLN A 327 5.43 21.74 11.29
N ASP A 328 4.39 21.26 10.60
CA ASP A 328 3.30 20.48 11.19
C ASP A 328 3.74 19.03 11.47
N VAL A 329 4.57 18.47 10.59
CA VAL A 329 5.21 17.15 10.75
C VAL A 329 6.25 17.20 11.86
N ASP A 330 7.07 18.26 11.89
CA ASP A 330 8.07 18.50 12.92
C ASP A 330 7.43 18.64 14.31
N ALA A 331 6.27 19.30 14.42
CA ALA A 331 5.53 19.40 15.67
C ALA A 331 5.02 18.03 16.17
N MET A 332 4.61 17.15 15.25
CA MET A 332 4.17 15.79 15.58
C MET A 332 5.34 14.89 15.99
N VAL A 333 6.47 14.98 15.28
CA VAL A 333 7.73 14.32 15.64
C VAL A 333 8.19 14.79 17.02
N ALA A 334 8.16 16.10 17.29
CA ALA A 334 8.49 16.66 18.59
C ALA A 334 7.55 16.17 19.70
N MET A 335 6.25 16.01 19.40
CA MET A 335 5.28 15.45 20.35
C MET A 335 5.55 13.96 20.66
N ALA A 336 5.83 13.15 19.63
CA ALA A 336 6.15 11.73 19.77
C ALA A 336 7.49 11.52 20.51
N GLN A 337 8.47 12.37 20.26
CA GLN A 337 9.74 12.42 21.01
C GLN A 337 9.54 12.83 22.47
N SER A 338 8.76 13.89 22.72
CA SER A 338 8.46 14.36 24.08
C SER A 338 7.75 13.28 24.92
N SER A 339 6.95 12.43 24.27
CA SER A 339 6.23 11.31 24.89
C SER A 339 7.08 10.04 24.99
N GLY A 340 8.28 10.02 24.40
CA GLY A 340 9.22 8.91 24.44
C GLY A 340 8.93 7.77 23.45
N TYR A 341 8.00 7.95 22.50
CA TYR A 341 7.65 6.95 21.49
C TYR A 341 8.67 6.84 20.35
N LEU A 342 9.35 7.95 20.06
CA LEU A 342 10.40 8.04 19.05
C LEU A 342 11.66 8.65 19.67
N LEU A 343 12.82 8.17 19.24
CA LEU A 343 14.11 8.82 19.42
C LEU A 343 14.55 9.38 18.07
N GLN A 344 15.39 10.41 18.10
CA GLN A 344 16.05 10.91 16.91
C GLN A 344 17.54 10.62 17.04
N GLU A 345 18.03 9.76 16.15
CA GLU A 345 19.44 9.37 16.07
C GLU A 345 19.96 9.87 14.72
N GLY A 346 20.67 11.00 14.76
CA GLY A 346 21.11 11.70 13.55
C GLY A 346 19.92 12.21 12.72
N GLU A 347 19.87 11.82 11.45
CA GLU A 347 18.79 12.17 10.52
C GLU A 347 17.58 11.20 10.60
N PHE A 348 17.67 10.14 11.39
CA PHE A 348 16.67 9.07 11.45
C PHE A 348 15.82 9.14 12.72
N LEU A 349 14.53 8.83 12.58
CA LEU A 349 13.64 8.59 13.71
C LEU A 349 13.64 7.09 14.02
N THR A 350 14.11 6.73 15.21
CA THR A 350 14.25 5.35 15.66
C THR A 350 13.27 5.06 16.80
N SER A 351 12.73 3.84 16.83
CA SER A 351 11.93 3.34 17.96
C SER A 351 12.34 1.90 18.25
N ALA A 352 12.78 1.65 19.47
CA ALA A 352 13.26 0.35 19.92
C ALA A 352 12.37 -0.16 21.06
N VAL A 353 11.69 -1.28 20.84
CA VAL A 353 10.91 -1.97 21.86
C VAL A 353 11.68 -3.23 22.30
N GLN A 354 12.03 -3.30 23.58
CA GLN A 354 12.62 -4.45 24.23
C GLN A 354 11.65 -5.01 25.26
N LEU A 355 11.35 -6.30 25.16
CA LEU A 355 10.53 -6.99 26.14
C LEU A 355 11.42 -7.81 27.06
N GLN A 356 11.40 -7.51 28.35
CA GLN A 356 12.05 -8.28 29.41
C GLN A 356 10.99 -8.89 30.33
N PRO A 357 11.29 -9.97 31.09
CA PRO A 357 10.31 -10.56 32.01
C PRO A 357 9.74 -9.50 32.97
N GLY A 358 8.45 -9.20 32.82
CA GLY A 358 7.72 -8.23 33.65
C GLY A 358 7.96 -6.74 33.31
N GLN A 359 8.68 -6.42 32.24
CA GLN A 359 9.00 -5.03 31.86
C GLN A 359 8.96 -4.86 30.35
N LEU A 360 8.24 -3.83 29.89
CA LEU A 360 8.35 -3.33 28.53
C LEU A 360 9.34 -2.16 28.56
N ILE A 361 10.37 -2.19 27.72
CA ILE A 361 11.35 -1.13 27.60
C ILE A 361 11.17 -0.52 26.23
N LEU A 362 10.66 0.71 26.18
CA LEU A 362 10.51 1.48 24.95
C LEU A 362 11.60 2.54 24.93
N ASN A 363 12.47 2.53 23.93
CA ASN A 363 13.53 3.53 23.75
C ASN A 363 14.42 3.69 24.99
N GLY A 364 14.75 2.56 25.64
CA GLY A 364 15.52 2.53 26.88
C GLY A 364 14.75 2.95 28.14
N LYS A 365 13.47 3.34 28.04
CA LYS A 365 12.61 3.66 29.17
C LYS A 365 11.77 2.46 29.58
N THR A 366 11.91 2.05 30.83
CA THR A 366 11.07 1.01 31.44
C THR A 366 9.65 1.54 31.62
N LEU A 367 8.71 0.98 30.86
CA LEU A 367 7.28 1.17 31.03
C LEU A 367 6.73 0.03 31.91
N PRO A 368 6.01 0.36 32.99
CA PRO A 368 5.36 -0.65 33.80
C PRO A 368 4.29 -1.35 32.96
N LEU A 369 4.35 -2.68 32.86
CA LEU A 369 3.26 -3.46 32.30
C LEU A 369 2.01 -3.21 33.17
N PRO A 370 0.83 -2.95 32.57
CA PRO A 370 -0.41 -2.80 33.33
C PRO A 370 -0.60 -4.06 34.19
N SER A 371 -0.91 -3.86 35.47
CA SER A 371 -1.03 -4.91 36.48
C SER A 371 -2.15 -5.88 36.10
N GLY A 372 -1.78 -6.91 35.34
CA GLY A 372 -2.64 -7.93 34.76
C GLY A 372 -1.91 -8.85 33.77
N ALA A 373 -0.78 -8.40 33.21
CA ALA A 373 0.01 -9.14 32.22
C ALA A 373 1.17 -9.99 32.80
N ALA A 374 1.30 -10.07 34.13
CA ALA A 374 2.31 -10.89 34.80
C ALA A 374 1.64 -11.92 35.72
N ARG A 375 1.01 -12.94 35.12
CA ARG A 375 0.85 -14.27 35.69
C ARG A 375 0.86 -15.32 34.59
#